data_AF-A0A7S2V3S9-F1
#
_entry.id   AF-A0A7S2V3S9-F1
#
_cell.length_a   1.000
_cell.length_b   1.000
_cell.length_c   1.000
_cell.angle_alpha   90.00
_cell.angle_beta   90.00
_cell.angle_gamma   90.00
#
_symmetry.space_group_name_H-M   'P 1'
#
loop_
_entity.id
_entity.type
_entity.pdbx_description
1 polymer ?
#
loop_
_entity_poly.entity_id
_entity_poly.type
_entity_poly.pdbx_seq_one_letter_code
_entity_poly.pdbx_strand_id
1 'polypeptide(L)'
;PGAIVFNAITGRFQNAGAQTMFVQRVCNVTAVLVLCGLPHALTSSILAHETMHAWLRSQNDFPKLDLKVEEGLCQLVAHLWLRHLKEIDEAVPLQLQRSVSGGRMDDAGPTDDELR
;
A
#
# COMPACT_ATOMS: atom_id res chain seq x y z
N PRO A 1 43.57 -19.19 -2.37
CA PRO A 1 43.32 -18.39 -3.61
C PRO A 1 42.80 -19.32 -4.73
N GLY A 2 41.53 -19.14 -5.12
CA GLY A 2 40.77 -20.11 -5.91
C GLY A 2 41.35 -20.39 -7.30
N ALA A 3 41.58 -21.66 -7.62
CA ALA A 3 42.02 -22.09 -8.93
C ALA A 3 40.84 -22.01 -9.93
N ILE A 4 41.05 -21.31 -11.05
CA ILE A 4 40.12 -21.31 -12.18
C ILE A 4 40.49 -22.51 -13.05
N VAL A 5 39.56 -23.45 -13.22
CA VAL A 5 39.76 -24.69 -13.99
C VAL A 5 38.99 -24.59 -15.30
N PHE A 6 39.68 -24.82 -16.41
CA PHE A 6 39.06 -24.87 -17.74
C PHE A 6 38.56 -26.29 -18.03
N ASN A 7 37.27 -26.45 -18.28
CA ASN A 7 36.69 -27.72 -18.71
C ASN A 7 36.62 -27.77 -20.24
N ALA A 8 37.52 -28.55 -20.85
CA ALA A 8 37.67 -28.65 -22.31
C ALA A 8 36.48 -29.33 -23.02
N ILE A 9 35.67 -30.11 -22.31
CA ILE A 9 34.50 -30.80 -22.88
C ILE A 9 33.32 -29.83 -22.99
N THR A 10 33.20 -28.89 -22.05
CA THR A 10 32.09 -27.93 -21.99
C THR A 10 32.47 -26.51 -22.41
N GLY A 11 33.75 -26.24 -22.64
CA GLY A 11 34.29 -24.92 -23.01
C GLY A 11 34.12 -23.85 -21.93
N ARG A 12 33.87 -24.23 -20.67
CA ARG A 12 33.58 -23.28 -19.58
C ARG A 12 34.72 -23.25 -18.56
N PHE A 13 35.05 -22.04 -18.13
CA PHE A 13 35.90 -21.82 -16.96
C PHE A 13 35.04 -21.95 -15.70
N GLN A 14 35.42 -22.87 -14.81
CA GLN A 14 34.77 -23.07 -13.52
C GLN A 14 35.70 -22.56 -12.43
N ASN A 15 35.18 -21.67 -11.57
CA ASN A 15 35.92 -21.23 -10.39
C ASN A 15 35.66 -22.24 -9.27
N ALA A 16 36.66 -23.09 -8.97
CA ALA A 16 36.54 -24.16 -7.99
C ALA A 16 36.36 -23.66 -6.53
N GLY A 17 36.35 -22.35 -6.31
CA GLY A 17 36.15 -21.71 -5.00
C GLY A 17 34.96 -20.75 -4.94
N ALA A 18 34.04 -20.76 -5.92
CA ALA A 18 32.85 -19.92 -5.85
C ALA A 18 31.91 -20.42 -4.74
N GLN A 19 32.04 -19.84 -3.56
CA GLN A 19 31.05 -20.02 -2.49
C GLN A 19 29.77 -19.29 -2.88
N THR A 20 28.66 -20.02 -2.96
CA THR A 20 27.33 -19.43 -3.10
C THR A 20 26.96 -18.78 -1.78
N MET A 21 27.17 -17.47 -1.65
CA MET A 21 26.73 -16.71 -0.49
C MET A 21 25.25 -16.38 -0.64
N PHE A 22 24.41 -16.99 0.20
CA PHE A 22 23.01 -16.59 0.32
C PHE A 22 22.93 -15.28 1.10
N VAL A 23 22.66 -14.18 0.40
CA VAL A 23 22.38 -12.90 1.04
C VAL A 23 20.90 -12.85 1.37
N GLN A 24 20.56 -13.08 2.63
CA GLN A 24 19.19 -12.89 3.12
C GLN A 24 18.86 -11.39 3.08
N ARG A 25 17.94 -11.00 2.20
CA ARG A 25 17.62 -9.59 1.96
C ARG A 25 16.67 -9.10 3.06
N VAL A 26 17.23 -8.56 4.14
CA VAL A 26 16.43 -7.91 5.20
C VAL A 26 16.05 -6.51 4.73
N CYS A 27 14.79 -6.31 4.31
CA CYS A 27 14.27 -5.00 3.89
C CYS A 27 13.39 -4.46 5.01
N ASN A 28 13.90 -3.52 5.81
CA ASN A 28 13.10 -2.87 6.85
C ASN A 28 12.31 -1.72 6.22
N VAL A 29 10.97 -1.83 6.18
CA VAL A 29 10.10 -0.76 5.70
C VAL A 29 9.94 0.26 6.83
N THR A 30 10.48 1.47 6.66
CA THR A 30 10.54 2.47 7.74
C THR A 30 9.40 3.49 7.68
N ALA A 31 8.81 3.73 6.50
CA ALA A 31 7.72 4.67 6.32
C ALA A 31 6.91 4.37 5.04
N VAL A 32 5.64 4.78 5.06
CA VAL A 32 4.78 4.88 3.88
C VAL A 32 4.36 6.35 3.75
N LEU A 33 4.71 6.98 2.63
CA LEU A 33 4.43 8.40 2.38
C LEU A 33 3.08 8.55 1.67
N VAL A 34 2.23 9.45 2.16
CA VAL A 34 0.90 9.71 1.61
C VAL A 34 0.86 11.12 1.01
N LEU A 35 0.54 11.23 -0.28
CA LEU A 35 0.32 12.52 -0.94
C LEU A 35 -1.03 13.12 -0.50
N CYS A 36 -1.00 14.33 0.03
CA CYS A 36 -2.21 15.06 0.43
C CYS A 36 -2.97 15.63 -0.78
N GLY A 37 -4.30 15.75 -0.68
CA GLY A 37 -5.14 16.41 -1.70
C GLY A 37 -5.82 15.48 -2.71
N LEU A 38 -5.65 14.16 -2.60
CA LEU A 38 -6.39 13.17 -3.39
C LEU A 38 -7.71 12.78 -2.68
N PRO A 39 -8.78 12.42 -3.43
CA PRO A 39 -10.01 11.88 -2.85
C PRO A 39 -9.71 10.68 -1.94
N HIS A 40 -10.42 10.57 -0.81
CA HIS A 40 -10.16 9.55 0.23
C HIS A 40 -10.06 8.12 -0.33
N ALA A 41 -10.99 7.73 -1.21
CA ALA A 41 -10.96 6.43 -1.87
C ALA A 41 -9.71 6.23 -2.75
N LEU A 42 -9.29 7.25 -3.49
CA LEU A 42 -8.09 7.16 -4.32
C LEU A 42 -6.84 6.99 -3.45
N THR A 43 -6.72 7.79 -2.38
CA THR A 43 -5.63 7.71 -1.42
C THR A 43 -5.57 6.33 -0.76
N SER A 44 -6.71 5.80 -0.31
CA SER A 44 -6.77 4.50 0.37
C SER A 44 -6.47 3.34 -0.58
N SER A 45 -6.86 3.45 -1.85
CA SER A 45 -6.50 2.49 -2.90
C SER A 45 -5.00 2.45 -3.18
N ILE A 46 -4.36 3.61 -3.33
CA ILE A 46 -2.90 3.71 -3.50
C ILE A 46 -2.18 3.15 -2.28
N LEU A 47 -2.65 3.48 -1.07
CA LEU A 47 -2.05 2.98 0.16
C LEU A 47 -2.12 1.45 0.25
N ALA A 48 -3.27 0.86 -0.05
CA ALA A 48 -3.44 -0.60 -0.08
C ALA A 48 -2.54 -1.26 -1.14
N HIS A 49 -2.38 -0.64 -2.31
CA HIS A 49 -1.47 -1.08 -3.37
C HIS A 49 -0.02 -1.13 -2.88
N GLU A 50 0.50 -0.03 -2.34
CA GLU A 50 1.89 0.06 -1.89
C GLU A 50 2.17 -0.81 -0.65
N THR A 51 1.17 -0.97 0.23
CA THR A 51 1.28 -1.86 1.39
C THR A 51 1.43 -3.31 0.96
N MET A 52 0.82 -3.73 -0.16
CA MET A 52 1.02 -5.07 -0.69
C MET A 52 2.45 -5.27 -1.20
N HIS A 53 3.03 -4.28 -1.91
CA HIS A 53 4.45 -4.31 -2.28
C HIS A 53 5.37 -4.42 -1.06
N ALA A 54 5.06 -3.68 0.01
CA ALA A 54 5.80 -3.69 1.26
C ALA A 54 5.71 -5.04 1.98
N TRP A 55 4.50 -5.61 2.06
CA TRP A 55 4.27 -6.92 2.68
C TRP A 55 5.06 -8.02 1.96
N LEU A 56 4.97 -8.09 0.62
CA LEU A 56 5.72 -9.05 -0.20
C LEU A 56 7.24 -8.94 0.03
N ARG A 57 7.75 -7.72 0.17
CA ARG A 57 9.18 -7.45 0.44
C ARG A 57 9.61 -7.79 1.87
N SER A 58 8.69 -7.77 2.83
CA SER A 58 8.96 -8.12 4.24
C SER A 58 8.94 -9.62 4.52
N GLN A 59 8.35 -10.43 3.63
CA GLN A 59 8.31 -11.88 3.80
C GLN A 59 9.65 -12.50 3.39
N ASN A 60 10.37 -13.09 4.34
CA ASN A 60 11.67 -13.71 4.09
C ASN A 60 11.61 -14.93 3.15
N ASP A 61 10.50 -15.67 3.16
CA ASP A 61 10.35 -16.94 2.43
C ASP A 61 9.41 -16.85 1.21
N PHE A 62 8.93 -15.65 0.88
CA PHE A 62 8.06 -15.47 -0.27
C PHE A 62 8.90 -15.37 -1.55
N PRO A 63 8.62 -16.20 -2.58
CA PRO A 63 9.38 -16.17 -3.82
C PRO A 63 9.19 -14.85 -4.55
N LYS A 64 10.25 -14.37 -5.23
CA LYS A 64 10.16 -13.17 -6.06
C LYS A 64 9.19 -13.44 -7.21
N LEU A 65 8.14 -12.64 -7.30
CA LEU A 65 7.15 -12.73 -8.37
C LEU A 65 7.65 -12.05 -9.64
N ASP A 66 7.11 -12.48 -10.77
CA ASP A 66 7.18 -11.69 -11.99
C ASP A 66 6.48 -10.35 -11.77
N LEU A 67 7.05 -9.27 -12.29
CA LEU A 67 6.54 -7.91 -12.10
C LEU A 67 5.05 -7.81 -12.43
N LYS A 68 4.62 -8.41 -13.54
CA LYS A 68 3.20 -8.38 -13.95
C LYS A 68 2.27 -9.05 -12.94
N VAL A 69 2.74 -10.11 -12.27
CA VAL A 69 1.97 -10.82 -11.24
C VAL A 69 1.95 -10.01 -9.95
N GLU A 70 3.09 -9.45 -9.56
CA GLU A 70 3.20 -8.57 -8.40
C GLU A 70 2.27 -7.36 -8.52
N GLU A 71 2.33 -6.63 -9.64
CA GLU A 71 1.46 -5.49 -9.94
C GLU A 71 -0.02 -5.90 -9.95
N GLY A 72 -0.34 -7.04 -10.58
CA GLY A 72 -1.70 -7.58 -10.61
C GLY A 72 -2.26 -7.87 -9.22
N LEU A 73 -1.44 -8.45 -8.33
CA LEU A 73 -1.83 -8.70 -6.93
C LEU A 73 -2.00 -7.39 -6.15
N CYS A 74 -1.13 -6.41 -6.33
CA CYS A 74 -1.25 -5.11 -5.67
C CYS A 74 -2.53 -4.37 -6.10
N GLN A 75 -2.87 -4.43 -7.39
CA GLN A 75 -4.15 -3.91 -7.91
C GLN A 75 -5.37 -4.67 -7.36
N LEU A 76 -5.28 -6.00 -7.26
CA LEU A 76 -6.35 -6.81 -6.67
C LEU A 76 -6.60 -6.44 -5.21
N VAL A 77 -5.55 -6.32 -4.39
CA VAL A 77 -5.65 -5.92 -2.99
C VAL A 77 -6.26 -4.52 -2.86
N ALA A 78 -5.83 -3.58 -3.69
CA ALA A 78 -6.40 -2.23 -3.73
C ALA A 78 -7.90 -2.25 -4.05
N HIS A 79 -8.33 -3.08 -5.01
CA HIS A 79 -9.75 -3.25 -5.35
C HIS A 79 -10.56 -3.85 -4.19
N LEU A 80 -10.05 -4.91 -3.55
CA LEU A 80 -10.70 -5.55 -2.41
C LEU A 80 -10.85 -4.60 -1.23
N TRP A 81 -9.82 -3.78 -0.98
CA TRP A 81 -9.87 -2.75 0.07
C TRP A 81 -10.96 -1.72 -0.18
N LEU A 82 -11.05 -1.20 -1.42
CA LEU A 82 -12.13 -0.28 -1.79
C LEU A 82 -13.51 -0.90 -1.65
N ARG A 83 -13.66 -2.18 -2.02
CA ARG A 83 -14.92 -2.89 -1.86
C ARG A 83 -15.31 -3.00 -0.39
N HIS A 84 -14.35 -3.32 0.47
CA HIS A 84 -14.57 -3.39 1.91
C HIS A 84 -14.96 -2.03 2.51
N LEU A 85 -14.30 -0.94 2.10
CA LEU A 85 -14.68 0.41 2.54
C LEU A 85 -16.12 0.76 2.16
N LYS A 86 -16.54 0.39 0.95
CA LYS A 86 -17.93 0.58 0.51
C LYS A 86 -18.91 -0.23 1.37
N GLU A 87 -18.59 -1.48 1.68
CA GLU A 87 -19.39 -2.33 2.56
C GLU A 87 -19.51 -1.71 3.97
N ILE A 88 -18.44 -1.10 4.50
CA ILE A 88 -18.46 -0.38 5.79
C ILE A 88 -19.36 0.86 5.71
N ASP A 89 -19.20 1.69 4.68
CA ASP A 89 -19.99 2.92 4.51
C ASP A 89 -21.49 2.62 4.39
N GLU A 90 -21.85 1.50 3.75
CA GLU A 90 -23.24 1.03 3.62
C GLU A 90 -23.78 0.37 4.91
N ALA A 91 -22.91 -0.19 5.76
CA ALA A 91 -23.29 -0.85 7.01
C ALA A 91 -23.55 0.13 8.17
N VAL A 92 -23.12 1.39 8.07
CA VAL A 92 -23.43 2.42 9.07
C VAL A 92 -24.87 2.91 8.86
N PRO A 93 -25.80 2.71 9.82
CA PRO A 93 -27.16 3.21 9.69
C PRO A 93 -27.15 4.74 9.55
N LEU A 94 -27.92 5.26 8.59
CA LEU A 94 -28.12 6.69 8.25
C LEU A 94 -28.50 7.62 9.42
N GLN A 95 -28.63 7.11 10.64
CA GLN A 95 -29.00 7.84 11.85
C GLN A 95 -27.82 8.57 12.51
N LEU A 96 -26.55 8.25 12.19
CA LEU A 96 -25.37 8.94 12.76
C LEU A 96 -24.71 9.95 11.80
N GLN A 97 -24.97 9.87 10.50
CA GLN A 97 -24.41 10.82 9.51
C GLN A 97 -25.10 12.20 9.54
N ARG A 98 -26.29 12.32 10.14
CA ARG A 98 -27.06 13.58 10.21
C ARG A 98 -26.66 14.51 11.36
N SER A 99 -25.94 14.02 12.38
CA SER A 99 -25.55 14.82 13.54
C SER A 99 -24.35 15.76 13.27
N VAL A 100 -23.68 15.66 12.11
CA VAL A 100 -22.53 16.52 11.76
C VAL A 100 -22.91 17.60 10.72
N SER A 101 -24.08 17.53 10.09
CA SER A 101 -24.51 18.48 9.03
C SER A 101 -25.61 19.46 9.46
N GLY A 102 -25.97 19.51 10.75
CA GLY A 102 -27.00 20.39 11.31
C GLY A 102 -26.46 21.58 12.10
N GLY A 103 -25.61 22.40 11.48
CA GLY A 103 -25.09 23.64 12.06
C GLY A 103 -25.18 24.79 11.07
N ARG A 104 -26.36 25.01 10.48
CA ARG A 104 -26.66 26.26 9.77
C ARG A 104 -27.03 27.28 10.84
N MET A 105 -26.12 28.19 11.15
CA MET A 105 -26.45 29.41 11.89
C MET A 105 -27.47 30.18 11.04
N ASP A 106 -28.71 30.21 11.50
CA ASP A 106 -29.72 31.12 10.98
C ASP A 106 -29.30 32.53 11.41
N ASP A 107 -28.89 33.33 10.43
CA ASP A 107 -28.73 34.78 10.54
C ASP A 107 -30.12 35.40 10.70
N ALA A 108 -30.65 35.32 11.92
CA ALA A 108 -31.73 36.19 12.37
C ALA A 108 -31.05 37.37 13.08
N GLY A 109 -30.75 38.42 12.31
CA GLY A 109 -30.39 39.72 12.88
C GLY A 109 -31.44 40.18 13.91
N PRO A 110 -31.04 41.00 14.89
CA PRO A 110 -31.93 41.38 15.98
C PRO A 110 -33.15 42.11 15.42
N THR A 111 -34.34 41.68 15.82
CA THR A 111 -35.58 42.40 15.56
C THR A 111 -35.60 43.69 16.39
N ASP A 112 -36.06 44.78 15.77
CA ASP A 112 -36.06 46.18 16.28
C ASP A 112 -36.73 46.42 17.66
N ASP A 113 -37.32 45.40 18.30
CA ASP A 113 -37.90 45.49 19.65
C ASP A 113 -36.84 45.51 20.78
N GLU A 114 -35.56 45.25 20.50
CA GLU A 114 -34.48 45.38 21.49
C GLU A 114 -33.84 46.80 21.55
N LEU A 115 -34.33 47.77 20.77
CA LEU A 115 -33.79 49.15 20.71
C LEU A 115 -34.73 50.23 21.29
N ARG A 116 -35.65 49.88 22.19
CA ARG A 116 -36.49 50.85 22.93
C ARG A 116 -36.29 50.81 24.44
#